data_AF-A0A9D9LEH3-F1
#
_entry.id   AF-A0A9D9LEH3-F1
#
_cell.length_a   1.000
_cell.length_b   1.000
_cell.length_c   1.000
_cell.angle_alpha   90.00
_cell.angle_beta   90.00
_cell.angle_gamma   90.00
#
_symmetry.space_group_name_H-M   'P 1'
#
loop_
_entity.id
_entity.type
_entity.pdbx_description
1 polymer ?
#
loop_
_entity_poly.entity_id
_entity_poly.type
_entity_poly.pdbx_seq_one_letter_code
_entity_poly.pdbx_strand_id
1 'polypeptide(L)' 'MFRVADVGVKDLMPTDDRGIFFITPHFDGYRAVLTRIPDLGGIDRDELNELVVEAWLTRAQKRVAKAWPGEHRAEDD' A
#
# COMPACT_ATOMS: atom_id res chain seq x y z
N MET A 1 -2.19 -8.19 1.17
CA MET A 1 -1.22 -7.69 2.16
C MET A 1 -0.35 -6.69 1.45
N PHE A 2 -0.23 -5.49 2.00
CA PHE A 2 0.53 -4.39 1.42
C PHE A 2 1.63 -4.00 2.39
N ARG A 3 2.87 -3.90 1.90
CA ARG A 3 3.94 -3.26 2.68
C ARG A 3 3.74 -1.75 2.64
N VAL A 4 4.16 -1.10 3.71
CA VAL A 4 4.10 0.36 3.83
C VAL A 4 5.48 0.91 4.13
N ALA A 5 5.63 2.24 4.08
CA ALA A 5 6.91 2.92 4.27
C ALA A 5 7.57 2.57 5.61
N ASP A 6 6.79 2.62 6.70
CA ASP A 6 7.26 2.38 8.06
C ASP A 6 6.14 1.90 9.00
N VAL A 7 6.49 1.62 10.26
CA VAL A 7 5.56 1.11 11.27
C VAL A 7 4.51 2.14 11.68
N GLY A 8 4.81 3.44 11.64
CA GLY A 8 3.86 4.50 11.95
C GLY A 8 2.72 4.55 10.92
N VAL A 9 3.05 4.46 9.62
CA VAL A 9 2.03 4.32 8.56
C VAL A 9 1.19 3.06 8.79
N LYS A 10 1.83 1.92 9.11
CA LYS A 10 1.13 0.65 9.39
C LYS A 10 0.14 0.77 10.55
N ASP A 11 0.50 1.51 11.60
CA ASP A 11 -0.35 1.69 12.79
C ASP A 11 -1.53 2.64 12.53
N LEU A 12 -1.43 3.54 11.55
CA LEU A 12 -2.49 4.48 11.18
C LEU A 12 -3.54 3.87 10.24
N MET A 13 -3.15 3.02 9.29
CA MET A 13 -4.11 2.51 8.28
C MET A 13 -5.34 1.79 8.85
N PRO A 14 -5.25 0.96 9.93
CA PRO A 14 -6.43 0.33 10.52
C PRO A 14 -7.40 1.29 11.21
N THR A 15 -7.03 2.57 11.39
CA THR A 15 -7.92 3.59 11.96
C THR A 15 -8.84 4.22 10.92
N ASP A 16 -8.74 3.80 9.65
CA ASP A 16 -9.66 4.22 8.58
C ASP A 16 -11.07 3.67 8.86
N ASP A 17 -12.06 4.56 8.86
CA ASP A 17 -13.47 4.24 9.15
C ASP A 17 -14.10 3.27 8.14
N ARG A 18 -13.53 3.12 6.93
CA ARG A 18 -13.98 2.13 5.94
C ARG A 18 -13.70 0.69 6.40
N GLY A 19 -12.79 0.50 7.35
CA GLY A 19 -12.47 -0.82 7.92
C GLY A 19 -11.80 -1.79 6.95
N ILE A 20 -11.20 -1.27 5.87
CA ILE A 20 -10.60 -2.07 4.79
C ILE A 20 -9.30 -2.75 5.24
N PHE A 21 -8.52 -2.04 6.05
CA PHE A 21 -7.21 -2.51 6.51
C PHE A 21 -7.27 -3.04 7.93
N PHE A 22 -6.53 -4.11 8.19
CA PHE A 22 -6.35 -4.66 9.52
C PHE A 22 -4.94 -5.21 9.74
N ILE A 23 -4.59 -5.48 10.99
CA ILE A 23 -3.35 -6.14 11.38
C ILE A 23 -3.66 -7.32 12.31
N THR A 24 -2.69 -8.20 12.52
CA THR A 24 -2.73 -9.26 13.53
C THR A 24 -1.44 -9.22 14.36
N PRO A 25 -1.41 -9.78 15.58
CA PRO A 25 -0.20 -9.78 16.42
C PRO A 25 1.05 -10.39 15.74
N HIS A 26 0.86 -11.23 14.71
CA HIS A 26 1.97 -11.77 13.92
C HIS A 26 2.75 -10.68 13.14
N PHE A 27 2.14 -9.51 12.91
CA PHE A 27 2.71 -8.38 12.16
C PHE A 27 3.25 -7.28 13.08
N ASP A 28 3.40 -7.53 14.38
CA ASP A 28 3.97 -6.58 15.31
C ASP A 28 5.44 -6.25 14.93
N GLY A 29 5.76 -4.96 14.85
CA GLY A 29 7.05 -4.47 14.37
C GLY A 29 7.31 -4.65 12.87
N TYR A 30 6.38 -5.23 12.11
CA TYR A 30 6.53 -5.45 10.67
C TYR A 30 5.65 -4.49 9.86
N ARG A 31 6.27 -3.70 8.98
CA ARG A 31 5.64 -2.65 8.17
C ARG A 31 4.73 -3.17 7.04
N ALA A 32 3.61 -3.81 7.41
CA ALA A 32 2.59 -4.21 6.44
C ALA A 32 1.20 -4.32 7.04
N VAL A 33 0.20 -4.09 6.20
CA VAL A 33 -1.22 -4.21 6.51
C VAL A 33 -1.87 -5.33 5.71
N LEU A 34 -2.96 -5.85 6.24
CA LEU A 34 -3.78 -6.88 5.62
C LEU A 34 -5.09 -6.25 5.14
N THR A 35 -5.66 -6.83 4.09
CA THR A 35 -7.01 -6.55 3.61
C THR A 35 -7.63 -7.88 3.24
N ARG A 36 -8.95 -7.99 3.32
CA ARG A 36 -9.66 -9.15 2.77
C ARG A 36 -9.96 -8.84 1.30
N ILE A 37 -9.96 -9.88 0.46
CA ILE A 37 -10.26 -9.72 -0.97
C ILE A 37 -11.64 -9.08 -1.21
N PRO A 38 -12.72 -9.44 -0.47
CA PRO A 38 -14.01 -8.78 -0.63
C PRO A 38 -14.01 -7.28 -0.34
N ASP A 39 -13.15 -6.83 0.58
CA ASP A 39 -13.10 -5.42 1.02
C ASP A 39 -12.38 -4.53 0.01
N LEU A 40 -11.64 -5.11 -0.96
CA LEU A 40 -10.97 -4.37 -2.03
C LEU A 40 -11.96 -3.57 -2.89
N GLY A 41 -13.23 -3.98 -2.97
CA GLY A 41 -14.26 -3.22 -3.68
C GLY A 41 -14.59 -1.87 -3.05
N GLY A 42 -14.12 -1.61 -1.82
CA GLY A 42 -14.25 -0.32 -1.13
C GLY A 42 -13.07 0.64 -1.35
N ILE A 43 -12.06 0.24 -2.13
CA ILE A 43 -10.93 1.07 -2.55
C ILE A 43 -11.19 1.45 -4.01
N ASP A 44 -11.08 2.74 -4.35
CA ASP A 44 -11.16 3.12 -5.76
C ASP A 44 -9.94 2.60 -6.55
N ARG A 45 -10.06 2.58 -7.88
CA ARG A 45 -9.05 1.94 -8.72
C ARG A 45 -7.70 2.66 -8.66
N ASP A 46 -7.71 3.98 -8.53
CA ASP A 46 -6.50 4.80 -8.57
C ASP A 46 -5.82 4.77 -7.19
N GLU A 47 -6.59 4.84 -6.10
CA GLU A 47 -6.11 4.57 -4.74
C GLU A 47 -5.50 3.17 -4.64
N LEU A 48 -6.15 2.13 -5.20
CA LEU A 48 -5.60 0.78 -5.19
C LEU A 48 -4.31 0.69 -6.04
N ASN A 49 -4.23 1.41 -7.15
CA ASN A 49 -3.03 1.48 -7.96
C ASN A 49 -1.86 2.08 -7.16
N GLU A 50 -2.08 3.25 -6.57
CA GLU A 50 -1.09 3.93 -5.73
C GLU A 50 -0.62 3.02 -4.59
N LEU A 51 -1.55 2.39 -3.87
CA LEU A 51 -1.23 1.48 -2.79
C LEU A 51 -0.36 0.29 -3.24
N VAL A 52 -0.67 -0.31 -4.39
CA VAL A 52 0.13 -1.40 -4.97
C VAL A 52 1.53 -0.90 -5.33
N VAL A 53 1.62 0.28 -5.94
CA VAL A 53 2.87 0.90 -6.37
C VAL A 53 3.75 1.22 -5.18
N GLU A 54 3.23 1.90 -4.17
CA GLU A 54 3.96 2.25 -2.95
C GLU A 54 4.47 1.00 -2.22
N ALA A 55 3.60 -0.01 -2.08
CA ALA A 55 3.98 -1.28 -1.49
C ALA A 55 5.12 -1.96 -2.27
N TRP A 56 5.05 -1.94 -3.60
CA TRP A 56 6.09 -2.47 -4.46
C TRP A 56 7.39 -1.68 -4.34
N LEU A 57 7.34 -0.34 -4.31
CA LEU A 57 8.50 0.53 -4.17
C LEU A 57 9.30 0.27 -2.88
N THR A 58 8.65 -0.20 -1.81
CA THR A 58 9.35 -0.60 -0.57
C THR A 58 10.29 -1.81 -0.73
N ARG A 59 10.19 -2.51 -1.86
CA ARG A 59 10.93 -3.76 -2.18
C ARG A 59 11.61 -3.73 -3.53
N ALA A 60 11.18 -2.86 -4.43
CA ALA A 60 11.68 -2.76 -5.79
C ALA A 60 13.19 -2.51 -5.83
N GLN A 61 13.84 -3.05 -6.85
CA GLN A 61 15.25 -2.75 -7.10
C GLN A 61 15.41 -1.27 -7.45
N LYS A 62 16.45 -0.62 -6.91
CA LYS A 62 16.70 0.82 -7.07
C LYS A 62 16.58 1.32 -8.51
N ARG A 63 17.09 0.55 -9.48
CA ARG A 63 17.05 0.92 -10.90
C ARG A 63 15.62 1.02 -11.42
N VAL A 64 14.78 0.03 -11.11
CA VAL A 64 13.38 -0.02 -11.58
C VAL A 64 12.54 1.02 -10.83
N ALA A 65 12.73 1.13 -9.51
CA ALA A 65 12.06 2.15 -8.70
C ALA A 65 12.35 3.58 -9.18
N LYS A 66 13.59 3.86 -9.62
CA LYS A 66 13.98 5.18 -10.16
C LYS A 66 13.38 5.44 -11.54
N ALA A 67 13.21 4.42 -12.36
CA ALA A 67 12.61 4.55 -13.70
C ALA A 67 11.08 4.73 -13.63
N TRP A 68 10.43 4.15 -12.62
CA TRP A 68 8.97 4.12 -12.47
C TRP A 68 8.28 5.49 -12.63
N PRO A 69 8.69 6.58 -11.96
CA PRO A 69 8.02 7.88 -12.13
C PRO A 69 8.16 8.48 -13.53
N GLY A 70 9.20 8.09 -14.29
CA GLY A 70 9.43 8.58 -15.65
C GLY A 70 8.72 7.74 -16.72
N GLU A 71 8.41 6.48 -16.42
CA GLU A 71 7.73 5.55 -17.32
C GLU A 71 6.22 5.52 -17.08
N HIS A 72 5.77 5.77 -15.84
CA HIS A 72 4.40 5.54 -15.37
C HIS A 72 3.88 6.71 -14.53
N ARG A 73 4.33 7.94 -14.82
CA ARG A 73 3.54 9.11 -14.39
C ARG A 73 2.17 8.89 -15.00
N ALA A 74 1.17 8.61 -14.18
CA ALA A 74 -0.21 8.60 -14.62
C ALA A 74 -0.40 9.90 -15.38
N GLU A 75 -1.00 9.82 -16.57
CA GLU A 75 -1.57 11.00 -17.20
C GLU A 75 -2.55 11.56 -16.16
N ASP A 76 -2.06 12.56 -15.41
CA ASP A 76 -2.82 13.32 -14.43
C ASP A 76 -3.83 14.16 -15.25
N ASP A 77 -4.92 13.54 -15.71
CA ASP A 77 -6.06 14.16 -16.41
C ASP A 77 -7.34 14.06 -15.56
#